data_AF-A0A822XZS5-F1
#
_entry.id   AF-A0A822XZS5-F1
#
_cell.length_a   1.000
_cell.length_b   1.000
_cell.length_c   1.000
_cell.angle_alpha   90.00
_cell.angle_beta   90.00
_cell.angle_gamma   90.00
#
_symmetry.space_group_name_H-M   'P 1'
#
loop_
_entity.id
_entity.type
_entity.pdbx_description
1 polymer ?
#
loop_
_entity_poly.entity_id
_entity_poly.type
_entity_poly.pdbx_seq_one_letter_code
_entity_poly.pdbx_strand_id
1 'polypeptide(L)'
;MKQMPICTPAESGSSSKAWIVHSLVAGVAIAAAVGAHFVFANRLLGLGKFRSRVVGIIPARYASSRFEGKPLAQILGKPMIQRTWERAKLATTLDHIVVATDDERIAECCRGFGADVIMTSESCRNGTERCNEALQKLEKKYDIVVNIQGDEPLIEPEIIDGVVKALQVVIFSGIMMVS
;
A
#
# COMPACT_ATOMS: atom_id res chain seq x y z
N MET A 1 -63.11 77.85 -19.40
CA MET A 1 -63.42 76.46 -19.80
C MET A 1 -62.22 75.58 -19.44
N LYS A 2 -62.52 74.40 -18.89
CA LYS A 2 -61.58 73.42 -18.32
C LYS A 2 -60.45 73.04 -19.27
N GLN A 3 -59.22 72.94 -18.75
CA GLN A 3 -58.23 72.03 -19.32
C GLN A 3 -58.48 70.63 -18.74
N MET A 4 -58.49 69.63 -19.63
CA MET A 4 -58.46 68.19 -19.34
C MET A 4 -57.26 67.58 -20.09
N PRO A 5 -56.78 66.39 -19.67
CA PRO A 5 -55.36 66.02 -19.70
C PRO A 5 -54.96 65.29 -20.98
N ILE A 6 -53.66 65.27 -21.28
CA ILE A 6 -53.08 64.26 -22.17
C ILE A 6 -51.93 63.58 -21.42
N CYS A 7 -52.19 62.33 -21.04
CA CYS A 7 -51.19 61.37 -20.62
C CYS A 7 -50.24 61.04 -21.78
N THR A 8 -48.96 60.84 -21.48
CA THR A 8 -48.16 59.78 -22.12
C THR A 8 -47.43 58.99 -21.04
N PRO A 9 -47.25 57.66 -21.19
CA PRO A 9 -46.89 56.77 -20.09
C PRO A 9 -45.39 56.79 -19.82
N ALA A 10 -45.05 56.74 -18.53
CA ALA A 10 -43.72 56.41 -18.04
C ALA A 10 -43.37 54.96 -18.43
N GLU A 11 -42.19 54.77 -19.02
CA GLU A 11 -41.57 53.47 -19.22
C GLU A 11 -41.27 52.82 -17.86
N SER A 12 -41.96 51.72 -17.56
CA SER A 12 -41.64 50.85 -16.43
C SER A 12 -40.81 49.67 -16.93
N GLY A 13 -39.63 49.45 -16.32
CA GLY A 13 -38.93 48.17 -16.48
C GLY A 13 -37.42 48.18 -16.39
N SER A 14 -36.83 48.59 -15.25
CA SER A 14 -35.38 48.44 -15.02
C SER A 14 -34.98 47.86 -13.65
N SER A 15 -35.93 47.50 -12.79
CA SER A 15 -35.60 47.03 -11.42
C SER A 15 -35.57 45.49 -11.27
N SER A 16 -36.41 44.76 -12.00
CA SER A 16 -36.56 43.30 -11.80
C SER A 16 -35.40 42.46 -12.35
N LYS A 17 -34.55 43.01 -13.23
CA LYS A 17 -33.44 42.29 -13.85
C LYS A 17 -32.15 42.33 -13.01
N ALA A 18 -31.99 43.34 -12.16
CA ALA A 18 -30.75 43.58 -11.41
C ALA A 18 -30.54 42.58 -10.26
N TRP A 19 -31.61 42.14 -9.60
CA TRP A 19 -31.52 41.20 -8.47
C TRP A 19 -31.20 39.77 -8.95
N ILE A 20 -31.71 39.39 -10.12
CA ILE A 20 -31.44 38.07 -10.73
C ILE A 20 -29.95 37.93 -11.08
N VAL A 21 -29.35 38.98 -11.67
CA VAL A 21 -27.93 38.97 -12.04
C VAL A 21 -27.04 38.93 -10.79
N HIS A 22 -27.37 39.69 -9.74
CA HIS A 22 -26.62 39.66 -8.48
C HIS A 22 -26.68 38.30 -7.78
N SER A 23 -27.86 37.67 -7.72
CA SER A 23 -28.01 36.34 -7.12
C SER A 23 -27.24 35.26 -7.89
N LEU A 24 -27.21 35.35 -9.23
CA LEU A 24 -26.46 34.42 -10.08
C LEU A 24 -24.94 34.56 -9.88
N VAL A 25 -24.43 35.79 -9.85
CA VAL A 25 -23.00 36.08 -9.66
C VAL A 25 -22.55 35.66 -8.25
N ALA A 26 -23.35 35.94 -7.22
CA ALA A 26 -23.06 35.48 -5.86
C ALA A 26 -23.04 33.95 -5.76
N GLY A 27 -23.98 33.26 -6.41
CA GLY A 27 -24.02 31.79 -6.44
C GLY A 27 -22.79 31.16 -7.10
N VAL A 28 -22.33 31.71 -8.24
CA VAL A 28 -21.11 31.24 -8.92
C VAL A 28 -19.86 31.50 -8.09
N ALA A 29 -19.76 32.66 -7.44
CA ALA A 29 -18.63 32.99 -6.57
C ALA A 29 -18.55 32.05 -5.36
N ILE A 30 -19.68 31.71 -4.74
CA ILE A 30 -19.74 30.76 -3.63
C ILE A 30 -19.38 29.35 -4.12
N ALA A 31 -19.90 28.90 -5.27
CA ALA A 31 -19.57 27.59 -5.82
C ALA A 31 -18.07 27.46 -6.18
N ALA A 32 -17.48 28.51 -6.77
CA ALA A 32 -16.06 28.57 -7.07
C ALA A 32 -15.20 28.62 -5.79
N ALA A 33 -15.60 29.40 -4.79
CA ALA A 33 -14.92 29.48 -3.51
C ALA A 33 -14.98 28.15 -2.75
N VAL A 34 -16.15 27.50 -2.67
CA VAL A 34 -16.32 26.18 -2.04
C VAL A 34 -15.56 25.10 -2.81
N GLY A 35 -15.61 25.10 -4.15
CA GLY A 35 -14.84 24.19 -4.99
C GLY A 35 -13.34 24.36 -4.82
N ALA A 36 -12.86 25.61 -4.79
CA ALA A 36 -11.46 25.93 -4.50
C ALA A 36 -11.09 25.54 -3.07
N HIS A 37 -11.96 25.78 -2.08
CA HIS A 37 -11.73 25.38 -0.70
C HIS A 37 -11.73 23.86 -0.54
N PHE A 38 -12.53 23.12 -1.31
CA PHE A 38 -12.56 21.65 -1.31
C PHE A 38 -11.32 21.06 -1.99
N VAL A 39 -10.90 21.60 -3.14
CA VAL A 39 -9.67 21.18 -3.84
C VAL A 39 -8.43 21.55 -3.03
N PHE A 40 -8.41 22.75 -2.44
CA PHE A 40 -7.33 23.23 -1.58
C PHE A 40 -7.31 22.47 -0.25
N ALA A 41 -8.46 22.16 0.35
CA ALA A 41 -8.56 21.27 1.49
C ALA A 41 -8.07 19.86 1.14
N ASN A 42 -8.45 19.24 0.01
CA ASN A 42 -7.88 17.95 -0.39
C ASN A 42 -6.36 18.01 -0.69
N ARG A 43 -5.82 19.19 -0.99
CA ARG A 43 -4.40 19.42 -1.29
C ARG A 43 -3.56 19.81 -0.05
N LEU A 44 -4.18 20.43 0.96
CA LEU A 44 -3.58 20.81 2.26
C LEU A 44 -3.85 19.77 3.36
N LEU A 45 -5.06 19.20 3.39
CA LEU A 45 -5.32 17.84 3.87
C LEU A 45 -4.83 16.84 2.82
N GLY A 46 -3.65 17.08 2.25
CA GLY A 46 -2.76 15.98 1.97
C GLY A 46 -2.55 15.26 3.29
N LEU A 47 -3.51 14.40 3.64
CA LEU A 47 -3.31 13.25 4.51
C LEU A 47 -2.01 12.71 4.00
N GLY A 48 -0.95 12.89 4.79
CA GLY A 48 0.37 12.37 4.45
C GLY A 48 0.11 10.96 3.99
N LYS A 49 0.32 10.72 2.69
CA LYS A 49 -0.03 9.46 2.06
C LYS A 49 0.85 8.47 2.81
N PHE A 50 0.29 7.79 3.81
CA PHE A 50 1.03 6.86 4.62
C PHE A 50 1.55 5.86 3.60
N ARG A 51 2.86 5.88 3.36
CA ARG A 51 3.48 4.85 2.54
C ARG A 51 3.22 3.56 3.30
N SER A 52 2.44 2.65 2.70
CA SER A 52 2.19 1.33 3.28
C SER A 52 3.53 0.71 3.63
N ARG A 53 3.75 0.36 4.90
CA ARG A 53 4.95 -0.35 5.32
C ARG A 53 4.85 -1.79 4.86
N VAL A 54 5.88 -2.26 4.17
CA VAL A 54 5.87 -3.56 3.50
C VAL A 54 6.95 -4.46 4.07
N VAL A 55 6.58 -5.68 4.45
CA VAL A 55 7.54 -6.71 4.86
C VAL A 55 7.48 -7.90 3.90
N GLY A 56 8.64 -8.34 3.44
CA GLY A 56 8.80 -9.64 2.80
C GLY A 56 9.12 -10.70 3.85
N ILE A 57 8.39 -11.80 3.86
CA ILE A 57 8.66 -12.95 4.74
C ILE A 57 8.99 -14.15 3.87
N ILE A 58 10.16 -14.75 4.10
CA ILE A 58 10.63 -15.95 3.42
C ILE A 58 10.42 -17.15 4.35
N PRO A 59 9.35 -17.96 4.20
CA PRO A 59 9.16 -19.14 5.01
C PRO A 59 10.13 -20.24 4.59
N ALA A 60 10.79 -20.87 5.56
CA ALA A 60 11.72 -21.96 5.32
C ALA A 60 11.56 -23.05 6.39
N ARG A 61 11.52 -24.30 5.95
CA ARG A 61 11.47 -25.48 6.81
C ARG A 61 12.57 -26.45 6.42
N TYR A 62 13.13 -27.11 7.42
CA TYR A 62 14.09 -28.17 7.16
C TYR A 62 13.41 -29.46 6.70
N ALA A 63 12.35 -29.87 7.41
CA ALA A 63 11.58 -31.08 7.12
C ALA A 63 10.58 -30.85 5.98
N SER A 64 11.02 -31.11 4.75
CA SER A 64 10.14 -31.26 3.57
C SER A 64 10.15 -32.73 3.16
N SER A 65 8.96 -33.33 3.02
CA SER A 65 8.81 -34.74 2.65
C SER A 65 9.34 -35.10 1.26
N ARG A 66 9.57 -34.10 0.39
CA ARG A 66 10.03 -34.29 -0.99
C ARG A 66 11.50 -33.96 -1.19
N PHE A 67 12.07 -33.09 -0.33
CA PHE A 67 13.48 -32.72 -0.37
C PHE A 67 13.90 -32.12 0.97
N GLU A 68 14.44 -32.96 1.84
CA GLU A 68 14.91 -32.57 3.17
C GLU A 68 16.11 -31.62 3.06
N GLY A 69 16.15 -30.57 3.88
CA GLY A 69 17.22 -29.58 3.83
C GLY A 69 17.22 -28.72 2.55
N LYS A 70 16.14 -28.72 1.75
CA LYS A 70 16.01 -27.92 0.51
C LYS A 70 16.51 -26.47 0.64
N PRO A 71 16.16 -25.70 1.69
CA PRO A 71 16.63 -24.32 1.82
C PRO A 71 18.16 -24.18 1.87
N LEU A 72 18.85 -25.18 2.42
CA LEU A 72 20.31 -25.22 2.57
C LEU A 72 21.02 -25.88 1.38
N ALA A 73 20.27 -26.40 0.40
CA ALA A 73 20.83 -26.99 -0.80
C ALA A 73 21.70 -25.98 -1.55
N GLN A 74 22.90 -26.40 -1.93
CA GLN A 74 23.87 -25.53 -2.58
C GLN A 74 23.55 -25.35 -4.06
N ILE A 75 23.40 -24.11 -4.49
CA ILE A 75 23.28 -23.72 -5.90
C ILE A 75 24.48 -22.84 -6.21
N LEU A 76 25.41 -23.33 -7.03
CA LEU A 76 26.62 -22.61 -7.44
C LEU A 76 27.35 -21.95 -6.24
N GLY A 77 27.57 -22.73 -5.17
CA GLY A 77 28.31 -22.28 -3.98
C GLY A 77 27.56 -21.39 -2.98
N LYS A 78 26.24 -21.20 -3.14
CA LYS A 78 25.39 -20.51 -2.15
C LYS A 78 24.17 -21.37 -1.80
N PRO A 79 23.71 -21.40 -0.54
CA PRO A 79 22.42 -21.95 -0.17
C PRO A 79 21.28 -21.38 -1.01
N MET A 80 20.30 -22.21 -1.37
CA MET A 80 19.10 -21.80 -2.12
C MET A 80 18.40 -20.61 -1.46
N ILE A 81 18.21 -20.66 -0.13
CA ILE A 81 17.56 -19.60 0.63
C ILE A 81 18.34 -18.28 0.59
N GLN A 82 19.68 -18.33 0.55
CA GLN A 82 20.50 -17.14 0.40
C GLN A 82 20.23 -16.47 -0.95
N ARG A 83 20.11 -17.25 -2.03
CA ARG A 83 19.81 -16.69 -3.36
C ARG A 83 18.45 -16.02 -3.38
N THR A 84 17.42 -16.68 -2.84
CA THR A 84 16.07 -16.11 -2.73
C THR A 84 16.10 -14.79 -1.93
N TRP A 85 16.79 -14.77 -0.78
CA TRP A 85 16.92 -13.56 0.04
C TRP A 85 17.68 -12.44 -0.67
N GLU A 86 18.80 -12.75 -1.34
CA GLU A 86 19.58 -11.77 -2.12
C GLU A 86 18.73 -11.16 -3.24
N ARG A 87 17.91 -11.96 -3.93
CA ARG A 87 16.98 -11.48 -4.96
C ARG A 87 15.87 -10.61 -4.36
N ALA A 88 15.23 -11.08 -3.29
CA ALA A 88 14.18 -10.32 -2.61
C ALA A 88 14.67 -8.96 -2.11
N LYS A 89 15.92 -8.89 -1.63
CA LYS A 89 16.56 -7.65 -1.16
C LYS A 89 16.75 -6.58 -2.24
N LEU A 90 16.73 -6.97 -3.52
CA LEU A 90 16.79 -6.02 -4.63
C LEU A 90 15.43 -5.37 -4.92
N ALA A 91 14.33 -5.87 -4.35
CA ALA A 91 13.00 -5.27 -4.51
C ALA A 91 12.95 -3.90 -3.83
N THR A 92 12.47 -2.88 -4.54
CA THR A 92 12.50 -1.49 -4.07
C THR A 92 11.33 -1.13 -3.14
N THR A 93 10.29 -1.96 -3.14
CA THR A 93 9.06 -1.71 -2.41
C THR A 93 9.04 -2.29 -0.99
N LEU A 94 9.96 -3.22 -0.66
CA LEU A 94 10.06 -3.83 0.66
C LEU A 94 10.82 -2.92 1.63
N ASP A 95 10.26 -2.66 2.81
CA ASP A 95 10.94 -1.90 3.88
C ASP A 95 11.73 -2.83 4.82
N HIS A 96 11.39 -4.11 4.85
CA HIS A 96 12.01 -5.12 5.70
C HIS A 96 11.87 -6.51 5.06
N ILE A 97 12.85 -7.38 5.27
CA ILE A 97 12.84 -8.77 4.80
C ILE A 97 13.29 -9.67 5.93
N VAL A 98 12.49 -10.68 6.26
CA VAL A 98 12.84 -11.66 7.29
C VAL A 98 12.70 -13.08 6.77
N VAL A 99 13.56 -13.97 7.23
CA VAL A 99 13.40 -15.41 7.08
C VAL A 99 12.62 -15.93 8.28
N ALA A 100 11.55 -16.65 8.03
CA ALA A 100 10.77 -17.31 9.07
C ALA A 100 11.06 -18.81 9.04
N THR A 101 11.63 -19.36 10.11
CA THR A 101 12.00 -20.79 10.16
C THR A 101 11.78 -21.40 11.54
N ASP A 102 11.64 -22.72 11.58
CA ASP A 102 11.59 -23.53 12.81
C ASP A 102 12.94 -24.19 13.13
N ASP A 103 13.91 -24.12 12.22
CA ASP A 103 15.17 -24.88 12.34
C ASP A 103 16.37 -23.95 12.57
N GLU A 104 17.12 -24.21 13.64
CA GLU A 104 18.29 -23.38 14.00
C GLU A 104 19.43 -23.47 12.97
N ARG A 105 19.57 -24.56 12.22
CA ARG A 105 20.61 -24.65 11.16
C ARG A 105 20.29 -23.70 10.02
N ILE A 106 19.01 -23.59 9.66
CA ILE A 106 18.54 -22.60 8.68
C ILE A 106 18.75 -21.19 9.24
N ALA A 107 18.39 -20.96 10.50
CA ALA A 107 18.51 -19.67 11.16
C ALA A 107 19.98 -19.19 11.21
N GLU A 108 20.90 -20.05 11.65
CA GLU A 108 22.33 -19.78 11.70
C GLU A 108 22.90 -19.48 10.30
N CYS A 109 22.55 -20.31 9.31
CA CYS A 109 22.94 -20.06 7.92
C CYS A 109 22.46 -18.68 7.44
N CYS A 110 21.22 -18.30 7.74
CA CYS A 110 20.63 -17.03 7.32
C CYS A 110 21.26 -15.83 7.99
N ARG A 111 21.47 -15.91 9.31
CA ARG A 111 22.21 -14.89 10.06
C ARG A 111 23.63 -14.73 9.52
N GLY A 112 24.27 -15.82 9.10
CA GLY A 112 25.62 -15.83 8.53
C GLY A 112 25.78 -14.97 7.26
N PHE A 113 24.74 -14.79 6.45
CA PHE A 113 24.75 -13.88 5.29
C PHE A 113 24.02 -12.55 5.56
N GLY A 114 23.66 -12.26 6.81
CA GLY A 114 23.08 -11.00 7.23
C GLY A 114 21.57 -10.86 7.03
N ALA A 115 20.84 -11.98 6.93
CA ALA A 115 19.39 -11.94 6.96
C ALA A 115 18.85 -11.87 8.39
N ASP A 116 17.79 -11.08 8.58
CA ASP A 116 16.99 -11.10 9.79
C ASP A 116 16.17 -12.40 9.85
N VAL A 117 16.12 -13.02 11.02
CA VAL A 117 15.48 -14.33 11.21
C VAL A 117 14.48 -14.27 12.35
N ILE A 118 13.28 -14.78 12.11
CA ILE A 118 12.25 -15.02 13.11
C ILE A 118 12.06 -16.52 13.30
N MET A 119 12.35 -17.00 14.51
CA MET A 119 12.03 -18.38 14.88
C MET A 119 10.52 -18.53 15.02
N THR A 120 9.98 -19.57 14.39
CA THR A 120 8.55 -19.89 14.30
C THR A 120 8.32 -21.33 14.74
N SER A 121 7.08 -21.69 15.06
CA SER A 121 6.75 -23.02 15.53
C SER A 121 6.92 -24.08 14.44
N GLU A 122 7.29 -25.29 14.84
CA GLU A 122 7.19 -26.49 14.01
C GLU A 122 5.73 -26.85 13.69
N SER A 123 4.79 -26.38 14.52
CA SER A 123 3.36 -26.68 14.40
C SER A 123 2.64 -25.95 13.27
N CYS A 124 3.26 -24.93 12.65
CA CYS A 124 2.70 -24.32 11.45
C CYS A 124 2.43 -25.42 10.41
N ARG A 125 1.33 -25.38 9.68
CA ARG A 125 0.98 -26.42 8.69
C ARG A 125 1.50 -26.14 7.29
N ASN A 126 1.70 -24.86 6.97
CA ASN A 126 2.13 -24.40 5.65
C ASN A 126 2.98 -23.11 5.77
N GLY A 127 3.43 -22.57 4.63
CA GLY A 127 4.23 -21.34 4.58
C GLY A 127 3.45 -20.09 5.02
N THR A 128 2.16 -20.03 4.68
CA THR A 128 1.24 -18.93 5.04
C THR A 128 1.08 -18.78 6.56
N GLU A 129 0.82 -19.88 7.27
CA GLU A 129 0.73 -19.88 8.75
C GLU A 129 2.05 -19.47 9.39
N ARG A 130 3.18 -19.92 8.82
CA ARG A 130 4.52 -19.53 9.28
C ARG A 130 4.77 -18.04 9.08
N CYS A 131 4.37 -17.47 7.95
CA CYS A 131 4.45 -16.03 7.71
C CYS A 131 3.58 -15.25 8.71
N ASN A 132 2.38 -15.73 9.00
CA ASN A 132 1.49 -15.10 9.97
C ASN A 132 2.08 -15.16 11.40
N GLU A 133 2.64 -16.29 11.82
CA GLU A 133 3.31 -16.37 13.12
C GLU A 133 4.53 -15.44 13.19
N ALA A 134 5.34 -15.38 12.13
CA ALA A 134 6.47 -14.47 12.07
C ALA A 134 6.02 -13.00 12.15
N LEU A 135 4.95 -12.64 11.44
CA LEU A 135 4.35 -11.31 11.50
C LEU A 135 3.92 -10.93 12.92
N GLN A 136 3.31 -11.85 13.67
CA GLN A 136 2.90 -11.62 15.06
C GLN A 136 4.09 -11.40 16.00
N LYS A 137 5.27 -11.93 15.67
CA LYS A 137 6.51 -11.75 16.45
C LYS A 137 7.29 -10.49 16.06
N LEU A 138 6.94 -9.83 14.97
CA LEU A 138 7.57 -8.56 14.58
C LEU A 138 7.04 -7.42 15.45
N GLU A 139 7.95 -6.64 16.05
CA GLU A 139 7.58 -5.49 16.89
C GLU A 139 6.98 -4.34 16.07
N LYS A 140 7.33 -4.25 14.79
CA LYS A 140 6.87 -3.21 13.87
C LYS A 140 5.57 -3.62 13.20
N LYS A 141 4.65 -2.67 13.01
CA LYS A 141 3.42 -2.85 12.23
C LYS A 141 3.69 -2.68 10.73
N TYR A 142 3.19 -3.61 9.94
CA TYR A 142 3.23 -3.59 8.48
C TYR A 142 1.80 -3.62 7.93
N ASP A 143 1.60 -2.91 6.82
CA ASP A 143 0.32 -2.82 6.13
C ASP A 143 0.19 -3.90 5.06
N ILE A 144 1.33 -4.31 4.48
CA ILE A 144 1.43 -5.34 3.43
C ILE A 144 2.47 -6.36 3.83
N VAL A 145 2.11 -7.64 3.66
CA VAL A 145 3.00 -8.78 3.89
C VAL A 145 3.12 -9.56 2.59
N VAL A 146 4.34 -9.69 2.09
CA VAL A 146 4.64 -10.49 0.89
C VAL A 146 5.23 -11.82 1.35
N ASN A 147 4.54 -12.92 1.07
CA ASN A 147 5.06 -14.27 1.31
C ASN A 147 5.94 -14.66 0.11
N ILE A 148 7.26 -14.70 0.30
CA ILE A 148 8.24 -14.95 -0.75
C ILE A 148 8.74 -16.39 -0.59
N GLN A 149 8.37 -17.29 -1.49
CA GLN A 149 8.73 -18.70 -1.33
C GLN A 149 10.24 -18.92 -1.30
N GLY A 150 10.75 -19.57 -0.24
CA GLY A 150 12.18 -19.79 -0.02
C GLY A 150 12.87 -20.64 -1.09
N ASP A 151 12.11 -21.34 -1.92
CA ASP A 151 12.58 -22.20 -3.00
C ASP A 151 12.51 -21.58 -4.41
N GLU A 152 12.37 -20.26 -4.49
CA GLU A 152 12.43 -19.48 -5.73
C GLU A 152 13.75 -18.68 -5.85
N PRO A 153 14.91 -19.33 -6.02
CA PRO A 153 16.22 -18.66 -6.03
C PRO A 153 16.42 -17.71 -7.23
N LEU A 154 15.50 -17.73 -8.20
CA LEU A 154 15.50 -16.91 -9.41
C LEU A 154 14.38 -15.87 -9.43
N ILE A 155 13.66 -15.66 -8.33
CA ILE A 155 12.58 -14.67 -8.28
C ILE A 155 13.07 -13.31 -8.78
N GLU A 156 12.28 -12.68 -9.65
CA GLU A 156 12.56 -11.35 -10.18
C GLU A 156 12.06 -10.29 -9.18
N PRO A 157 12.92 -9.36 -8.74
CA PRO A 157 12.53 -8.27 -7.83
C PRO A 157 11.32 -7.48 -8.33
N GLU A 158 11.18 -7.36 -9.65
CA GLU A 158 10.09 -6.66 -10.32
C GLU A 158 8.74 -7.34 -10.09
N ILE A 159 8.71 -8.66 -9.88
CA ILE A 159 7.49 -9.40 -9.55
C ILE A 159 7.02 -9.01 -8.14
N ILE A 160 7.95 -8.98 -7.17
CA ILE A 160 7.67 -8.54 -5.80
C ILE A 160 7.14 -7.10 -5.82
N ASP A 161 7.84 -6.21 -6.51
CA ASP A 161 7.46 -4.80 -6.63
C ASP A 161 6.10 -4.63 -7.33
N GLY A 162 5.81 -5.44 -8.35
CA GLY A 162 4.54 -5.46 -9.05
C GLY A 162 3.38 -5.86 -8.14
N VAL A 163 3.54 -6.95 -7.38
CA VAL A 163 2.55 -7.41 -6.40
C VAL A 163 2.27 -6.32 -5.38
N VAL A 164 3.31 -5.75 -4.76
CA VAL A 164 3.14 -4.69 -3.74
C VAL A 164 2.41 -3.48 -4.31
N LYS A 165 2.80 -3.00 -5.51
CA LYS A 165 2.14 -1.87 -6.17
C LYS A 165 0.66 -2.16 -6.45
N ALA A 166 0.33 -3.37 -6.90
CA ALA A 166 -1.06 -3.77 -7.12
C ALA A 166 -1.88 -3.74 -5.82
N LEU A 167 -1.32 -4.22 -4.71
CA LEU A 167 -2.00 -4.21 -3.41
C LEU A 167 -2.17 -2.79 -2.86
N GLN A 168 -1.19 -1.90 -3.05
CA GLN A 168 -1.27 -0.51 -2.61
C GLN A 168 -2.42 0.28 -3.26
N VAL A 169 -2.88 -0.14 -4.44
CA VAL A 169 -4.05 0.47 -5.11
C VAL A 169 -5.37 0.06 -4.44
N VAL A 170 -5.40 -1.09 -3.77
CA VAL A 170 -6.63 -1.72 -3.25
C VAL A 170 -6.88 -1.42 -1.77
N ILE A 171 -5.86 -1.01 -1.01
CA ILE A 171 -5.97 -0.85 0.45
C ILE A 171 -6.81 0.38 0.83
N PHE A 172 -8.11 0.15 0.99
CA PHE A 172 -8.99 0.89 1.92
C PHE A 172 -9.19 -0.01 3.15
N SER A 173 -8.28 0.07 4.13
CA SER A 173 -8.40 -0.52 5.48
C SER A 173 -8.32 -2.07 5.60
N GLY A 174 -7.10 -2.64 5.62
CA GLY A 174 -6.85 -4.04 6.01
C GLY A 174 -5.45 -4.57 5.65
N ILE A 175 -4.89 -5.49 6.46
CA ILE A 175 -3.63 -6.20 6.17
C ILE A 175 -3.90 -7.22 5.06
N MET A 176 -3.10 -7.20 3.99
CA MET A 176 -3.22 -8.14 2.87
C MET A 176 -1.92 -8.94 2.71
N MET A 177 -2.06 -10.28 2.73
CA MET A 177 -0.95 -11.22 2.52
C MET A 177 -1.14 -11.96 1.21
N VAL A 178 -0.14 -11.94 0.34
CA VAL A 178 -0.15 -12.60 -0.97
C VAL A 178 1.02 -13.57 -1.06
N SER A 179 0.78 -14.75 -1.65
CA SER A 179 1.75 -15.84 -1.86
C SER A 179 2.00 -16.07 -3.34
#